data_AF-A0A0E3Q641-F1
#
_entry.id   AF-A0A0E3Q641-F1
#
_cell.length_a   1.000
_cell.length_b   1.000
_cell.length_c   1.000
_cell.angle_alpha   90.00
_cell.angle_beta   90.00
_cell.angle_gamma   90.00
#
_symmetry.space_group_name_H-M   'P 1'
#
loop_
_entity.id
_entity.type
_entity.pdbx_description
1 polymer ?
#
loop_
_entity_poly.entity_id
_entity_poly.type
_entity_poly.pdbx_seq_one_letter_code
_entity_poly.pdbx_strand_id
1 'polypeptide(L)'
;MKHTRLFQIPFGELKSQTGVYFLEKYTINYASSIAVIKQNMESKSLINPSINLDLLALVNPKPLLNPKLQSLDFAENNFYRISEFYNTCTVFKGNEATKERFREEASKHTVIFLVTHAEISKNSSLNPYIALARTTCDEGLFETSDIFTLNLCADLVVLLGCKTGVGKITGDGVIGLSRAFTWAGASSLIISLLDAPEEQSLQQIYEFNENWLRKGESKIQALRKVNVVFCVSKVYKHCFTEQTRIKVFHVKIYTRLLYKNIKYVV
;
A
#
# COMPACT_ATOMS: atom_id res chain seq x y z
N MET A 1 6.31 26.15 -7.06
CA MET A 1 6.43 25.19 -8.18
C MET A 1 7.80 24.46 -8.18
N LYS A 2 8.23 23.86 -7.05
CA LYS A 2 9.52 23.13 -6.93
C LYS A 2 9.46 21.82 -6.10
N HIS A 3 8.40 21.56 -5.33
CA HIS A 3 8.28 20.35 -4.49
C HIS A 3 7.82 19.10 -5.27
N THR A 4 7.37 19.27 -6.51
CA THR A 4 6.71 18.23 -7.31
C THR A 4 7.57 16.98 -7.55
N ARG A 5 8.91 17.12 -7.61
CA ARG A 5 9.81 15.98 -7.86
C ARG A 5 10.15 15.18 -6.60
N LEU A 6 10.01 15.76 -5.41
CA LEU A 6 10.44 15.11 -4.15
C LEU A 6 9.55 13.93 -3.78
N PHE A 7 8.24 14.00 -4.05
CA PHE A 7 7.30 12.92 -3.78
C PHE A 7 7.53 11.65 -4.63
N GLN A 8 8.42 11.72 -5.63
CA GLN A 8 8.78 10.60 -6.48
C GLN A 8 10.18 10.06 -6.15
N ILE A 9 10.89 10.67 -5.19
CA ILE A 9 12.21 10.20 -4.78
C ILE A 9 12.04 9.13 -3.71
N PRO A 10 12.54 7.91 -3.94
CA PRO A 10 12.58 6.89 -2.91
C PRO A 10 13.74 7.21 -1.94
N PHE A 11 13.54 8.16 -1.03
CA PHE A 11 14.57 8.64 -0.10
C PHE A 11 15.28 7.54 0.67
N GLY A 12 14.60 6.42 0.90
CA GLY A 12 15.17 5.26 1.55
C GLY A 12 16.32 4.58 0.80
N GLU A 13 16.36 4.75 -0.51
CA GLU A 13 17.34 4.14 -1.40
C GLU A 13 18.49 5.08 -1.74
N LEU A 14 18.47 6.30 -1.21
CA LEU A 14 19.61 7.19 -1.33
C LEU A 14 20.82 6.52 -0.67
N LYS A 15 21.93 6.52 -1.39
CA LYS A 15 23.20 6.01 -0.88
C LYS A 15 24.00 7.16 -0.30
N SER A 16 24.60 6.89 0.85
CA SER A 16 25.69 7.72 1.36
C SER A 16 26.92 7.62 0.44
N GLN A 17 27.89 8.52 0.61
CA GLN A 17 29.17 8.47 -0.11
C GLN A 17 29.91 7.13 0.07
N THR A 18 29.66 6.41 1.16
CA THR A 18 30.24 5.10 1.44
C THR A 18 29.42 3.93 0.88
N GLY A 19 28.38 4.20 0.07
CA GLY A 19 27.57 3.19 -0.61
C GLY A 19 26.45 2.56 0.23
N VAL A 20 26.33 2.92 1.50
CA VAL A 20 25.27 2.42 2.42
C VAL A 20 23.95 3.12 2.13
N TYR A 21 22.86 2.36 1.99
CA TYR A 21 21.52 2.89 1.79
C TYR A 21 20.97 3.58 3.05
N PHE A 22 20.19 4.63 2.87
CA PHE A 22 19.56 5.36 3.98
C PHE A 22 18.64 4.45 4.82
N LEU A 23 17.90 3.54 4.19
CA LEU A 23 17.05 2.55 4.89
C LEU A 23 17.85 1.62 5.80
N GLU A 24 19.13 1.37 5.55
CA GLU A 24 19.97 0.53 6.43
C GLU A 24 20.24 1.20 7.79
N LYS A 25 20.07 2.52 7.89
CA LYS A 25 20.32 3.29 9.14
C LYS A 25 19.07 3.95 9.71
N TYR A 26 18.15 4.36 8.84
CA TYR A 26 17.03 5.21 9.24
C TYR A 26 15.69 4.57 8.89
N THR A 27 14.70 4.86 9.73
CA THR A 27 13.30 4.61 9.45
C THR A 27 12.70 5.88 8.86
N ILE A 28 12.08 5.77 7.68
CA ILE A 28 11.52 6.91 6.96
C ILE A 28 10.01 6.77 6.95
N ASN A 29 9.32 7.83 7.35
CA ASN A 29 7.87 7.94 7.26
C ASN A 29 7.49 9.12 6.37
N TYR A 30 6.46 8.94 5.56
CA TYR A 30 5.96 9.94 4.62
C TYR A 30 4.61 10.43 5.10
N ALA A 31 4.49 11.73 5.35
CA ALA A 31 3.22 12.37 5.67
C ALA A 31 2.92 13.51 4.72
N SER A 32 1.65 13.69 4.36
CA SER A 32 1.23 14.80 3.49
C SER A 32 1.24 16.15 4.21
N SER A 33 1.07 16.15 5.53
CA SER A 33 1.17 17.35 6.35
C SER A 33 1.42 17.03 7.83
N ILE A 34 1.94 18.00 8.57
CA ILE A 34 2.06 17.95 10.04
C ILE A 34 0.67 17.79 10.70
N ALA A 35 -0.37 18.41 10.13
CA ALA A 35 -1.73 18.31 10.64
C ALA A 35 -2.23 16.85 10.62
N VAL A 36 -1.97 16.12 9.53
CA VAL A 36 -2.29 14.69 9.44
C VAL A 36 -1.49 13.90 10.49
N ILE A 37 -0.19 14.16 10.66
CA ILE A 37 0.60 13.51 11.73
C ILE A 37 -0.03 13.75 13.10
N LYS A 38 -0.40 15.01 13.40
CA LYS A 38 -0.99 15.40 14.67
C LYS A 38 -2.35 14.74 14.90
N GLN A 39 -3.23 14.75 13.90
CA GLN A 39 -4.53 14.08 13.94
C GLN A 39 -4.37 12.60 14.29
N ASN A 40 -3.43 11.90 13.65
CA ASN A 40 -3.21 10.49 13.93
C ASN A 40 -2.51 10.20 15.27
N MET A 41 -1.75 11.17 15.81
CA MET A 41 -1.23 11.11 17.17
C MET A 41 -2.30 11.41 18.22
N GLU A 42 -3.36 12.12 17.84
CA GLU A 42 -4.50 12.48 18.70
C GLU A 42 -5.63 11.44 18.64
N SER A 43 -5.74 10.65 17.56
CA SER A 43 -6.57 9.44 17.44
C SER A 43 -6.09 8.27 18.34
N LYS A 44 -5.63 8.62 19.55
CA LYS A 44 -4.85 7.88 20.55
C LYS A 44 -5.51 6.60 21.11
N SER A 45 -6.67 6.16 20.64
CA SER A 45 -7.65 5.55 21.55
C SER A 45 -8.22 4.16 21.21
N LEU A 46 -7.96 3.51 20.08
CA LEU A 46 -8.69 2.27 19.77
C LEU A 46 -7.87 0.99 19.64
N ILE A 47 -6.55 1.04 19.43
CA ILE A 47 -5.77 -0.19 19.24
C ILE A 47 -5.27 -0.71 20.59
N ASN A 48 -6.16 -1.47 21.23
CA ASN A 48 -5.83 -2.40 22.29
C ASN A 48 -4.88 -3.48 21.72
N PRO A 49 -3.89 -3.98 22.46
CA PRO A 49 -3.02 -5.10 22.04
C PRO A 49 -3.80 -6.40 21.74
N SER A 50 -5.09 -6.42 22.06
CA SER A 50 -6.03 -7.53 21.86
C SER A 50 -6.97 -7.34 20.67
N ILE A 51 -6.72 -6.37 19.77
CA ILE A 51 -7.53 -6.26 18.54
C ILE A 51 -7.37 -7.55 17.74
N ASN A 52 -8.50 -8.21 17.52
CA ASN A 52 -8.64 -9.23 16.49
C ASN A 52 -8.35 -8.55 15.15
N LEU A 53 -7.19 -8.85 14.56
CA LEU A 53 -6.84 -8.33 13.25
C LEU A 53 -7.62 -9.12 12.22
N ASP A 54 -8.74 -8.54 11.80
CA ASP A 54 -9.63 -9.10 10.80
C ASP A 54 -9.26 -8.54 9.41
N LEU A 55 -8.98 -9.45 8.47
CA LEU A 55 -8.52 -9.14 7.13
C LEU A 55 -9.67 -9.16 6.12
N LEU A 56 -9.82 -8.08 5.35
CA LEU A 56 -10.52 -8.09 4.06
C LEU A 56 -9.50 -8.11 2.93
N ALA A 57 -9.65 -9.01 1.96
CA ALA A 57 -8.82 -9.04 0.76
C ALA A 57 -9.63 -9.18 -0.51
N LEU A 58 -9.34 -8.35 -1.51
CA LEU A 58 -9.80 -8.51 -2.89
C LEU A 58 -8.58 -8.85 -3.75
N VAL A 59 -8.60 -10.00 -4.40
CA VAL A 59 -7.43 -10.58 -5.08
C VAL A 59 -7.77 -10.95 -6.51
N ASN A 60 -6.91 -10.53 -7.44
CA ASN A 60 -7.04 -10.79 -8.89
C ASN A 60 -8.46 -10.52 -9.44
N PRO A 61 -9.05 -9.34 -9.20
CA PRO A 61 -10.35 -9.02 -9.75
C PRO A 61 -10.33 -9.04 -11.29
N LYS A 62 -11.49 -9.37 -11.88
CA LYS A 62 -11.67 -9.45 -13.34
C LYS A 62 -12.50 -8.27 -13.88
N PRO A 63 -11.90 -7.08 -14.14
CA PRO A 63 -12.61 -5.90 -14.66
C PRO A 63 -13.09 -6.10 -16.10
N LEU A 64 -13.97 -5.22 -16.59
CA LEU A 64 -14.26 -5.10 -18.02
C LEU A 64 -13.24 -4.14 -18.65
N LEU A 65 -12.69 -4.54 -19.80
CA LEU A 65 -11.79 -3.76 -20.67
C LEU A 65 -10.42 -3.36 -20.09
N ASN A 66 -9.45 -4.27 -20.20
CA ASN A 66 -8.19 -3.97 -20.87
C ASN A 66 -7.46 -5.31 -21.17
N PRO A 67 -7.41 -5.77 -22.44
CA PRO A 67 -6.73 -7.02 -22.79
C PRO A 67 -5.22 -7.01 -22.50
N LYS A 68 -4.65 -5.86 -22.11
CA LYS A 68 -3.26 -5.72 -21.67
C LYS A 68 -3.06 -5.95 -20.17
N LEU A 69 -4.13 -6.02 -19.37
CA LEU A 69 -3.98 -6.33 -17.94
C LEU A 69 -3.71 -7.81 -17.80
N GLN A 70 -2.48 -8.12 -17.41
CA GLN A 70 -2.07 -9.48 -17.09
C GLN A 70 -2.86 -10.00 -15.89
N SER A 71 -3.29 -11.26 -15.95
CA SER A 71 -3.92 -11.91 -14.80
C SER A 71 -2.95 -11.99 -13.63
N LEU A 72 -3.45 -11.81 -12.41
CA LEU A 72 -2.73 -11.94 -11.15
C LEU A 72 -2.95 -13.34 -10.56
N ASP A 73 -2.73 -14.37 -11.38
CA ASP A 73 -3.00 -15.77 -11.04
C ASP A 73 -2.09 -16.25 -9.90
N PHE A 74 -0.84 -15.75 -9.85
CA PHE A 74 0.08 -16.14 -8.79
C PHE A 74 -0.43 -15.64 -7.43
N ALA A 75 -0.96 -14.42 -7.34
CA ALA A 75 -1.57 -13.87 -6.14
C ALA A 75 -2.84 -14.62 -5.77
N GLU A 76 -3.73 -14.87 -6.74
CA GLU A 76 -4.96 -15.60 -6.47
C GLU A 76 -4.70 -16.97 -5.81
N ASN A 77 -3.65 -17.65 -6.30
CA ASN A 77 -3.24 -18.98 -5.82
C ASN A 77 -2.40 -18.95 -4.55
N ASN A 78 -1.65 -17.87 -4.26
CA ASN A 78 -0.72 -17.81 -3.14
C ASN A 78 -1.15 -16.90 -1.98
N PHE A 79 -2.27 -16.18 -2.11
CA PHE A 79 -2.71 -15.24 -1.07
C PHE A 79 -3.02 -15.91 0.28
N TYR A 80 -3.33 -17.22 0.29
CA TYR A 80 -3.55 -17.97 1.52
C TYR A 80 -2.37 -17.85 2.51
N ARG A 81 -1.14 -17.75 2.00
CA ARG A 81 0.08 -17.54 2.82
C ARG A 81 0.05 -16.24 3.62
N ILE A 82 -0.69 -15.23 3.14
CA ILE A 82 -0.90 -13.96 3.85
C ILE A 82 -2.08 -14.10 4.82
N SER A 83 -3.16 -14.76 4.39
CA SER A 83 -4.34 -14.99 5.24
C SER A 83 -4.00 -15.73 6.55
N GLU A 84 -3.03 -16.65 6.53
CA GLU A 84 -2.57 -17.40 7.71
C GLU A 84 -2.00 -16.54 8.86
N PHE A 85 -1.72 -15.26 8.63
CA PHE A 85 -1.30 -14.34 9.70
C PHE A 85 -2.47 -13.75 10.51
N TYR A 86 -3.70 -13.91 10.05
CA TYR A 86 -4.89 -13.25 10.59
C TYR A 86 -5.87 -14.27 11.16
N ASN A 87 -6.58 -13.89 12.23
CA ASN A 87 -7.52 -14.78 12.91
C ASN A 87 -8.81 -14.97 12.12
N THR A 88 -9.29 -13.91 11.46
CA THR A 88 -10.43 -13.95 10.56
C THR A 88 -10.06 -13.31 9.23
N CYS A 89 -10.54 -13.89 8.14
CA CYS A 89 -10.25 -13.46 6.80
C CYS A 89 -11.51 -13.54 5.93
N THR A 90 -11.88 -12.41 5.33
CA THR A 90 -12.84 -12.34 4.24
C THR A 90 -12.06 -12.11 2.95
N VAL A 91 -12.00 -13.11 2.07
CA VAL A 91 -11.23 -13.03 0.82
C VAL A 91 -12.14 -13.24 -0.38
N PHE A 92 -12.24 -12.21 -1.22
CA PHE A 92 -12.94 -12.28 -2.51
C PHE A 92 -11.91 -12.38 -3.63
N LYS A 93 -12.12 -13.32 -4.56
CA LYS A 93 -11.20 -13.60 -5.67
C LYS A 93 -11.90 -13.45 -7.02
N GLY A 94 -11.16 -13.12 -8.06
CA GLY A 94 -11.66 -13.19 -9.43
C GLY A 94 -12.93 -12.34 -9.64
N ASN A 95 -14.03 -12.98 -10.03
CA ASN A 95 -15.31 -12.28 -10.27
C ASN A 95 -16.01 -11.82 -8.97
N GLU A 96 -15.64 -12.35 -7.81
CA GLU A 96 -16.28 -11.98 -6.53
C GLU A 96 -15.70 -10.70 -5.94
N ALA A 97 -14.52 -10.27 -6.40
CA ALA A 97 -13.81 -9.10 -5.92
C ALA A 97 -14.41 -7.78 -6.48
N THR A 98 -15.71 -7.56 -6.24
CA THR A 98 -16.49 -6.43 -6.79
C THR A 98 -16.44 -5.19 -5.89
N LYS A 99 -16.84 -4.03 -6.44
CA LYS A 99 -17.03 -2.81 -5.64
C LYS A 99 -18.07 -2.96 -4.54
N GLU A 100 -19.16 -3.65 -4.84
CA GLU A 100 -20.27 -3.87 -3.90
C GLU A 100 -19.79 -4.61 -2.66
N ARG A 101 -19.12 -5.76 -2.85
CA ARG A 101 -18.50 -6.54 -1.77
C ARG A 101 -17.51 -5.71 -0.97
N PHE A 102 -16.70 -4.89 -1.65
CA PHE A 102 -15.79 -4.00 -0.96
C PHE A 102 -16.53 -3.01 -0.06
N ARG A 103 -17.59 -2.35 -0.55
CA ARG A 103 -18.36 -1.38 0.25
C ARG A 103 -19.08 -2.03 1.43
N GLU A 104 -19.59 -3.24 1.25
CA GLU A 104 -20.26 -4.02 2.31
C GLU A 104 -19.32 -4.39 3.46
N GLU A 105 -18.07 -4.74 3.14
CA GLU A 105 -17.15 -5.35 4.10
C GLU A 105 -16.07 -4.40 4.63
N ALA A 106 -15.67 -3.38 3.87
CA ALA A 106 -14.48 -2.58 4.19
C ALA A 106 -14.56 -1.81 5.52
N SER A 107 -15.77 -1.39 5.94
CA SER A 107 -15.95 -0.69 7.23
C SER A 107 -15.87 -1.63 8.45
N LYS A 108 -16.01 -2.94 8.24
CA LYS A 108 -16.01 -3.97 9.28
C LYS A 108 -14.62 -4.52 9.59
N HIS A 109 -13.64 -4.26 8.73
CA HIS A 109 -12.31 -4.85 8.82
C HIS A 109 -11.24 -3.83 9.19
N THR A 110 -10.25 -4.27 9.97
CA THR A 110 -9.14 -3.42 10.42
C THR A 110 -7.95 -3.47 9.47
N VAL A 111 -7.84 -4.53 8.68
CA VAL A 111 -6.78 -4.67 7.68
C VAL A 111 -7.40 -4.97 6.32
N ILE A 112 -7.00 -4.21 5.30
CA ILE A 112 -7.55 -4.32 3.95
C ILE A 112 -6.42 -4.54 2.94
N PHE A 113 -6.57 -5.55 2.09
CA PHE A 113 -5.66 -5.84 0.99
C PHE A 113 -6.39 -5.71 -0.34
N LEU A 114 -5.85 -4.89 -1.22
CA LEU A 114 -6.29 -4.77 -2.61
C LEU A 114 -5.15 -5.23 -3.50
N VAL A 115 -5.23 -6.48 -3.98
CA VAL A 115 -4.25 -7.11 -4.87
C VAL A 115 -4.79 -7.10 -6.28
N THR A 116 -4.53 -6.00 -6.98
CA THR A 116 -5.18 -5.66 -8.22
C THR A 116 -4.42 -4.57 -8.98
N HIS A 117 -4.77 -4.36 -10.25
CA HIS A 117 -4.28 -3.26 -11.06
C HIS A 117 -4.84 -1.91 -10.61
N ALA A 118 -4.01 -0.89 -10.71
CA ALA A 118 -4.41 0.50 -10.52
C ALA A 118 -3.92 1.31 -11.72
N GLU A 119 -4.71 2.30 -12.14
CA GLU A 119 -4.37 3.20 -13.23
C GLU A 119 -4.35 4.64 -12.70
N ILE A 120 -3.24 5.32 -12.98
CA ILE A 120 -2.98 6.69 -12.53
C ILE A 120 -2.50 7.48 -13.74
N SER A 121 -3.36 7.56 -14.76
CA SER A 121 -3.01 8.25 -15.98
C SER A 121 -3.15 9.77 -15.81
N LYS A 122 -2.13 10.50 -16.26
CA LYS A 122 -2.14 11.96 -16.38
C LYS A 122 -2.92 12.44 -17.61
N ASN A 123 -3.23 11.54 -18.54
CA ASN A 123 -3.76 11.83 -19.87
C ASN A 123 -5.11 11.14 -20.14
N SER A 124 -5.72 10.47 -19.16
CA SER A 124 -7.08 9.93 -19.27
C SER A 124 -8.10 10.95 -18.78
N SER A 125 -9.28 10.97 -19.40
CA SER A 125 -10.45 11.67 -18.85
C SER A 125 -10.98 11.05 -17.55
N LEU A 126 -10.51 9.85 -17.19
CA LEU A 126 -10.90 9.13 -15.97
C LEU A 126 -10.08 9.58 -14.77
N ASN A 127 -10.72 9.57 -13.60
CA ASN A 127 -10.03 9.73 -12.32
C ASN A 127 -9.11 8.51 -12.07
N PRO A 128 -8.06 8.66 -11.23
CA PRO A 128 -7.29 7.50 -10.80
C PRO A 128 -8.20 6.45 -10.18
N TYR A 129 -7.99 5.18 -10.52
CA TYR A 129 -8.89 4.10 -10.10
C TYR A 129 -8.13 2.81 -9.78
N ILE A 130 -8.80 1.96 -9.03
CA ILE A 130 -8.44 0.56 -8.81
C ILE A 130 -9.39 -0.30 -9.63
N ALA A 131 -8.85 -1.26 -10.38
CA ALA A 131 -9.68 -2.19 -11.14
C ALA A 131 -10.25 -3.26 -10.22
N LEU A 132 -11.56 -3.40 -10.16
CA LEU A 132 -12.29 -4.43 -9.42
C LEU A 132 -13.11 -5.28 -10.40
N ALA A 133 -13.71 -6.36 -9.90
CA ALA A 133 -14.49 -7.25 -10.73
C ALA A 133 -15.73 -6.54 -11.26
N ARG A 134 -16.01 -6.74 -12.55
CA ARG A 134 -17.23 -6.22 -13.17
C ARG A 134 -18.47 -6.93 -12.62
N THR A 135 -19.60 -6.25 -12.71
CA THR A 135 -20.93 -6.83 -12.54
C THR A 135 -21.79 -6.48 -13.75
N THR A 136 -23.07 -6.86 -13.74
CA THR A 136 -24.02 -6.44 -14.79
C THR A 136 -24.29 -4.94 -14.80
N CYS A 137 -24.03 -4.24 -13.68
CA CYS A 137 -24.37 -2.84 -13.48
C CYS A 137 -23.14 -1.94 -13.25
N ASP A 138 -21.94 -2.52 -13.18
CA ASP A 138 -20.71 -1.80 -12.85
C ASP A 138 -19.50 -2.38 -13.61
N GLU A 139 -18.74 -1.52 -14.26
CA GLU A 139 -17.56 -1.87 -15.09
C GLU A 139 -16.33 -2.34 -14.28
N GLY A 140 -16.37 -2.18 -12.95
CA GLY A 140 -15.28 -2.50 -12.05
C GLY A 140 -14.28 -1.36 -11.82
N LEU A 141 -14.54 -0.13 -12.30
CA LEU A 141 -13.62 1.00 -12.14
C LEU A 141 -13.81 1.71 -10.79
N PHE A 142 -13.06 1.34 -9.75
CA PHE A 142 -13.23 1.93 -8.40
C PHE A 142 -12.39 3.21 -8.27
N GLU A 143 -13.02 4.34 -8.57
CA GLU A 143 -12.34 5.64 -8.68
C GLU A 143 -12.02 6.27 -7.32
N THR A 144 -11.14 7.27 -7.30
CA THR A 144 -10.90 8.06 -6.08
C THR A 144 -12.18 8.71 -5.54
N SER A 145 -13.09 9.16 -6.40
CA SER A 145 -14.41 9.69 -6.03
C SER A 145 -15.24 8.67 -5.24
N ASP A 146 -15.23 7.41 -5.68
CA ASP A 146 -15.88 6.29 -5.00
C ASP A 146 -15.27 6.00 -3.62
N ILE A 147 -13.95 6.14 -3.50
CA ILE A 147 -13.20 5.89 -2.27
C ILE A 147 -13.42 7.03 -1.26
N PHE A 148 -13.55 8.29 -1.72
CA PHE A 148 -13.79 9.43 -0.84
C PHE A 148 -15.12 9.38 -0.08
N THR A 149 -16.09 8.59 -0.54
CA THR A 149 -17.40 8.41 0.13
C THR A 149 -17.40 7.31 1.18
N LEU A 150 -16.29 6.57 1.32
CA LEU A 150 -16.17 5.49 2.29
C LEU A 150 -15.96 6.02 3.71
N ASN A 151 -16.32 5.19 4.67
CA ASN A 151 -16.01 5.36 6.09
C ASN A 151 -15.34 4.09 6.62
N LEU A 152 -14.01 4.09 6.63
CA LEU A 152 -13.15 2.98 7.01
C LEU A 152 -12.67 3.15 8.46
N CYS A 153 -12.59 2.04 9.17
CA CYS A 153 -11.89 1.92 10.46
C CYS A 153 -10.55 1.16 10.29
N ALA A 154 -9.98 1.21 9.08
CA ALA A 154 -8.82 0.41 8.72
C ALA A 154 -7.54 0.93 9.38
N ASP A 155 -6.91 0.08 10.19
CA ASP A 155 -5.58 0.33 10.74
C ASP A 155 -4.49 0.25 9.65
N LEU A 156 -4.69 -0.63 8.65
CA LEU A 156 -3.79 -0.77 7.50
C LEU A 156 -4.57 -1.06 6.22
N VAL A 157 -4.25 -0.32 5.15
CA VAL A 157 -4.63 -0.69 3.78
C VAL A 157 -3.36 -0.96 2.97
N VAL A 158 -3.31 -2.13 2.32
CA VAL A 158 -2.22 -2.54 1.43
C VAL A 158 -2.74 -2.50 0.00
N LEU A 159 -2.20 -1.59 -0.81
CA LEU A 159 -2.51 -1.45 -2.23
C LEU A 159 -1.42 -2.13 -3.05
N LEU A 160 -1.59 -3.44 -3.26
CA LEU A 160 -0.76 -4.24 -4.16
C LEU A 160 -1.24 -4.08 -5.60
N GLY A 161 -0.91 -2.94 -6.17
CA GLY A 161 -1.10 -2.64 -7.59
C GLY A 161 0.04 -1.78 -8.11
N CYS A 162 0.21 -1.75 -9.42
CA CYS A 162 1.21 -0.93 -10.08
C CYS A 162 1.00 0.57 -9.79
N LYS A 163 2.06 1.27 -9.36
CA LYS A 163 2.11 2.73 -9.16
C LYS A 163 1.05 3.32 -8.21
N THR A 164 0.46 2.54 -7.29
CA THR A 164 -0.64 2.98 -6.40
C THR A 164 -0.33 4.18 -5.50
N GLY A 165 0.95 4.50 -5.32
CA GLY A 165 1.45 5.66 -4.57
C GLY A 165 1.72 6.92 -5.40
N VAL A 166 1.58 6.83 -6.72
CA VAL A 166 1.73 7.96 -7.65
C VAL A 166 0.40 8.72 -7.75
N GLY A 167 0.43 9.98 -8.18
CA GLY A 167 -0.78 10.78 -8.36
C GLY A 167 -0.47 12.14 -8.96
N LYS A 168 -1.52 12.97 -9.14
CA LYS A 168 -1.34 14.38 -9.49
C LYS A 168 -0.75 15.10 -8.29
N ILE A 169 0.42 15.69 -8.45
CA ILE A 169 1.13 16.34 -7.36
C ILE A 169 0.72 17.81 -7.30
N THR A 170 0.20 18.25 -6.17
CA THR A 170 -0.23 19.62 -5.85
C THR A 170 0.62 20.21 -4.72
N GLY A 171 0.35 21.47 -4.35
CA GLY A 171 1.11 22.15 -3.28
C GLY A 171 0.98 21.50 -1.91
N ASP A 172 -0.09 20.71 -1.68
CA ASP A 172 -0.43 20.03 -0.44
C ASP A 172 -0.20 18.50 -0.49
N GLY A 173 0.48 18.00 -1.53
CA GLY A 173 0.91 16.61 -1.63
C GLY A 173 0.45 15.88 -2.89
N VAL A 174 0.24 14.57 -2.79
CA VAL A 174 -0.18 13.72 -3.91
C VAL A 174 -1.70 13.55 -3.88
N ILE A 175 -2.39 14.00 -4.92
CA ILE A 175 -3.80 13.69 -5.19
C ILE A 175 -3.86 12.38 -5.97
N GLY A 176 -4.46 11.36 -5.37
CA GLY A 176 -4.58 10.01 -5.93
C GLY A 176 -5.12 9.03 -4.90
N LEU A 177 -4.94 7.74 -5.15
CA LEU A 177 -5.45 6.66 -4.30
C LEU A 177 -4.98 6.80 -2.85
N SER A 178 -3.70 7.13 -2.62
CA SER A 178 -3.20 7.31 -1.25
C SER A 178 -3.94 8.39 -0.45
N ARG A 179 -4.33 9.51 -1.08
CA ARG A 179 -5.11 10.55 -0.40
C ARG A 179 -6.55 10.10 -0.16
N ALA A 180 -7.14 9.41 -1.13
CA ALA A 180 -8.52 8.93 -1.02
C ALA A 180 -8.67 7.93 0.13
N PHE A 181 -7.78 6.95 0.26
CA PHE A 181 -7.84 6.00 1.38
C PHE A 181 -7.53 6.63 2.74
N THR A 182 -6.59 7.57 2.82
CA THR A 182 -6.36 8.32 4.07
C THR A 182 -7.60 9.13 4.47
N TRP A 183 -8.25 9.80 3.51
CA TRP A 183 -9.49 10.51 3.76
C TRP A 183 -10.62 9.59 4.22
N ALA A 184 -10.72 8.42 3.58
CA ALA A 184 -11.69 7.40 3.92
C ALA A 184 -11.49 6.79 5.32
N GLY A 185 -10.40 7.10 6.04
CA GLY A 185 -10.17 6.64 7.41
C GLY A 185 -9.05 5.61 7.59
N ALA A 186 -8.25 5.35 6.55
CA ALA A 186 -7.09 4.47 6.68
C ALA A 186 -5.96 5.11 7.51
N SER A 187 -5.60 4.45 8.62
CA SER A 187 -4.55 4.86 9.57
C SER A 187 -3.13 4.59 9.10
N SER A 188 -2.94 3.71 8.12
CA SER A 188 -1.66 3.52 7.45
C SER A 188 -1.87 2.88 6.09
N LEU A 189 -0.98 3.19 5.15
CA LEU A 189 -1.05 2.70 3.77
C LEU A 189 0.27 2.12 3.32
N ILE A 190 0.26 0.88 2.81
CA ILE A 190 1.37 0.32 2.01
C ILE A 190 1.02 0.48 0.54
N ILE A 191 1.86 1.19 -0.21
CA ILE A 191 1.64 1.53 -1.62
C ILE A 191 2.92 1.31 -2.42
N SER A 192 2.79 1.10 -3.73
CA SER A 192 3.93 0.99 -4.64
C SER A 192 4.14 2.31 -5.42
N LEU A 193 5.38 2.71 -5.66
CA LEU A 193 5.66 3.83 -6.59
C LEU A 193 5.98 3.40 -8.02
N LEU A 194 6.33 2.12 -8.21
CA LEU A 194 6.77 1.56 -9.48
C LEU A 194 6.17 0.16 -9.67
N ASP A 195 6.22 -0.32 -10.91
CA ASP A 195 5.72 -1.64 -11.29
C ASP A 195 6.65 -2.74 -10.75
N ALA A 196 6.07 -3.83 -10.25
CA ALA A 196 6.80 -4.95 -9.65
C ALA A 196 6.19 -6.29 -10.08
N PRO A 197 7.00 -7.34 -10.34
CA PRO A 197 6.51 -8.70 -10.47
C PRO A 197 5.67 -9.09 -9.28
N GLU A 198 4.59 -9.78 -9.57
CA GLU A 198 3.60 -10.21 -8.60
C GLU A 198 4.21 -11.07 -7.47
N GLU A 199 5.02 -12.06 -7.84
CA GLU A 199 5.68 -12.97 -6.89
C GLU A 199 6.52 -12.23 -5.85
N GLN A 200 7.28 -11.23 -6.31
CA GLN A 200 8.15 -10.42 -5.45
C GLN A 200 7.31 -9.55 -4.52
N SER A 201 6.24 -8.96 -5.05
CA SER A 201 5.33 -8.09 -4.27
C SER A 201 4.68 -8.88 -3.15
N LEU A 202 4.20 -10.09 -3.44
CA LEU A 202 3.61 -10.96 -2.41
C LEU A 202 4.65 -11.44 -1.41
N GLN A 203 5.88 -11.78 -1.84
CA GLN A 203 6.93 -12.17 -0.91
C GLN A 203 7.30 -11.00 0.02
N GLN A 204 7.38 -9.77 -0.50
CA GLN A 204 7.62 -8.59 0.34
C GLN A 204 6.53 -8.42 1.40
N ILE A 205 5.26 -8.61 1.02
CA ILE A 205 4.17 -8.48 1.97
C ILE A 205 4.09 -9.67 2.95
N TYR A 206 4.42 -10.88 2.52
CA TYR A 206 4.57 -12.03 3.41
C TYR A 206 5.60 -11.74 4.50
N GLU A 207 6.81 -11.32 4.12
CA GLU A 207 7.87 -10.95 5.07
C GLU A 207 7.48 -9.77 5.96
N PHE A 208 6.69 -8.82 5.44
CA PHE A 208 6.16 -7.72 6.22
C PHE A 208 5.22 -8.22 7.32
N ASN A 209 4.27 -9.09 6.99
CA ASN A 209 3.33 -9.67 7.96
C ASN A 209 4.04 -10.55 8.98
N GLU A 210 5.05 -11.32 8.55
CA GLU A 210 5.90 -12.10 9.46
C GLU A 210 6.58 -11.20 10.50
N ASN A 211 7.20 -10.10 10.06
CA ASN A 211 7.86 -9.18 10.98
C ASN A 211 6.86 -8.41 11.87
N TRP A 212 5.72 -7.99 11.33
CA TRP A 212 4.72 -7.22 12.08
C TRP A 212 3.95 -8.08 13.07
N LEU A 213 3.37 -9.18 12.59
CA LEU A 213 2.35 -9.95 13.32
C LEU A 213 2.96 -11.09 14.15
N ARG A 214 4.01 -11.77 13.65
CA ARG A 214 4.67 -12.85 14.39
C ARG A 214 5.79 -12.35 15.29
N LYS A 215 6.63 -11.43 14.79
CA LYS A 215 7.78 -10.90 15.54
C LYS A 215 7.45 -9.64 16.36
N GLY A 216 6.23 -9.11 16.24
CA GLY A 216 5.75 -7.98 17.04
C GLY A 216 6.44 -6.65 16.74
N GLU A 217 7.09 -6.51 15.59
CA GLU A 217 7.70 -5.24 15.18
C GLU A 217 6.61 -4.21 14.86
N SER A 218 6.91 -2.92 15.03
CA SER A 218 6.01 -1.90 14.47
C SER A 218 5.94 -2.02 12.95
N LYS A 219 4.81 -1.67 12.33
CA LYS A 219 4.63 -1.70 10.86
C LYS A 219 5.79 -1.03 10.11
N ILE A 220 6.33 0.06 10.66
CA ILE A 220 7.39 0.81 9.99
C ILE A 220 8.72 0.06 10.04
N GLN A 221 9.02 -0.60 11.16
CA GLN A 221 10.20 -1.43 11.32
C GLN A 221 10.09 -2.70 10.48
N ALA A 222 8.90 -3.33 10.48
CA ALA A 222 8.59 -4.49 9.65
C ALA A 222 8.85 -4.20 8.17
N LEU A 223 8.26 -3.12 7.62
CA LEU A 223 8.50 -2.76 6.22
C LEU A 223 9.97 -2.42 5.97
N ARG A 224 10.61 -1.64 6.85
CA ARG A 224 12.01 -1.27 6.69
C ARG A 224 12.90 -2.50 6.56
N LYS A 225 12.72 -3.52 7.41
CA LYS A 225 13.49 -4.77 7.34
C LYS A 225 13.32 -5.44 5.99
N VAL A 226 12.07 -5.53 5.50
CA VAL A 226 11.78 -6.06 4.16
C VAL A 226 12.51 -5.24 3.09
N ASN A 227 12.33 -3.93 3.06
CA ASN A 227 12.95 -3.09 2.03
C ASN A 227 14.48 -3.16 2.05
N VAL A 228 15.12 -3.23 3.23
CA VAL A 228 16.58 -3.40 3.33
C VAL A 228 17.02 -4.71 2.70
N VAL A 229 16.35 -5.82 3.02
CA VAL A 229 16.68 -7.14 2.43
C VAL A 229 16.56 -7.11 0.92
N PHE A 230 15.49 -6.51 0.39
CA PHE A 230 15.26 -6.43 -1.06
C PHE A 230 16.21 -5.45 -1.77
N CYS A 231 16.67 -4.37 -1.12
CA CYS A 231 17.65 -3.43 -1.69
C CYS A 231 19.09 -3.99 -1.68
N VAL A 232 19.45 -4.81 -0.69
CA VAL A 232 20.84 -5.26 -0.48
C VAL A 232 21.10 -6.65 -1.07
N SER A 233 20.10 -7.53 -1.09
CA SER A 233 20.27 -8.92 -1.51
C SER A 233 20.65 -9.07 -3.00
N LYS A 234 21.73 -9.82 -3.26
CA LYS A 234 22.17 -10.19 -4.62
C LYS A 234 21.19 -11.13 -5.34
N VAL A 235 20.40 -11.91 -4.59
CA VAL A 235 19.40 -12.84 -5.15
C VAL A 235 18.32 -12.08 -5.90
N TYR A 236 17.94 -10.92 -5.38
CA TYR A 236 16.93 -10.09 -6.01
C TYR A 236 17.52 -9.19 -7.11
N LYS A 237 18.84 -8.88 -7.10
CA LYS A 237 19.53 -7.94 -8.04
C LYS A 237 19.28 -8.16 -9.53
N HIS A 238 18.95 -9.36 -10.01
CA HIS A 238 18.71 -9.58 -11.44
C HIS A 238 17.47 -8.81 -11.97
N CYS A 239 16.55 -8.42 -11.08
CA CYS A 239 15.44 -7.51 -11.39
C CYS A 239 15.79 -6.01 -11.32
N PHE A 240 17.08 -5.66 -11.16
CA PHE A 240 17.58 -4.32 -10.81
C PHE A 240 18.62 -3.77 -11.83
N THR A 241 18.46 -4.05 -13.12
CA THR A 241 19.27 -3.41 -14.18
C THR A 241 18.67 -2.05 -14.60
N GLU A 242 19.45 -1.20 -15.27
CA GLU A 242 19.29 0.26 -15.36
C GLU A 242 17.92 0.85 -15.81
N GLN A 243 16.99 0.01 -16.29
CA GLN A 243 15.62 0.40 -16.64
C GLN A 243 14.57 0.08 -15.55
N THR A 244 14.90 -0.77 -14.56
CA THR A 244 14.06 -1.08 -13.40
C THR A 244 14.63 -0.41 -12.16
N ARG A 245 14.31 0.88 -12.01
CA ARG A 245 14.55 1.61 -10.76
C ARG A 245 13.79 0.94 -9.61
N ILE A 246 14.40 1.05 -8.46
CA ILE A 246 14.20 0.27 -7.24
C ILE A 246 12.74 0.35 -6.75
N LYS A 247 12.23 -0.79 -6.27
CA LYS A 247 10.83 -0.99 -5.87
C LYS A 247 10.69 -0.86 -4.36
N VAL A 248 10.54 0.36 -3.87
CA VAL A 248 10.15 0.59 -2.48
C VAL A 248 8.63 0.61 -2.41
N PHE A 249 8.08 -0.35 -1.67
CA PHE A 249 6.81 -0.12 -1.01
C PHE A 249 7.02 1.02 -0.03
N HIS A 250 6.34 2.14 -0.27
CA HIS A 250 6.29 3.20 0.73
C HIS A 250 5.18 2.81 1.70
N VAL A 251 5.51 2.62 2.98
CA VAL A 251 4.46 2.79 3.98
C VAL A 251 4.34 4.29 4.24
N LYS A 252 3.20 4.86 3.87
CA LYS A 252 2.73 6.06 4.54
C LYS A 252 2.06 5.58 5.82
N ILE A 253 2.86 5.39 6.87
CA ILE A 253 2.32 5.07 8.20
C ILE A 253 1.83 6.36 8.78
N TYR A 254 0.52 6.44 8.95
CA TYR A 254 -0.09 7.62 9.51
C TYR A 254 -0.21 7.50 11.03
N THR A 255 -0.11 6.31 11.65
CA THR A 255 -0.29 6.13 13.10
C THR A 255 0.97 5.91 13.98
N ARG A 256 0.89 6.53 15.18
CA ARG A 256 1.67 6.41 16.44
C ARG A 256 3.17 6.10 16.34
N LEU A 257 3.96 7.16 16.53
CA LEU A 257 5.36 7.08 16.90
C LEU A 257 5.48 7.07 18.43
N LEU A 258 6.04 6.00 19.00
CA LEU A 258 6.80 6.16 20.23
C LEU A 258 8.11 6.84 19.84
N TYR A 259 8.20 8.13 20.17
CA TYR A 259 9.21 9.11 19.76
C TYR A 259 10.68 8.80 20.09
N LYS A 260 11.05 7.56 20.42
CA LYS A 260 12.43 7.26 20.84
C LYS A 260 13.41 7.07 19.68
N ASN A 261 12.97 6.80 18.44
CA ASN A 261 13.89 6.38 17.36
C ASN A 261 13.67 6.98 15.95
N ILE A 262 12.81 7.99 15.78
CA ILE A 262 12.67 8.68 14.48
C ILE A 262 13.55 9.91 14.44
N LYS A 263 14.42 9.95 13.43
CA LYS A 263 15.36 11.05 13.21
C LYS A 263 14.92 12.03 12.13
N TYR A 264 14.02 11.63 11.21
CA TYR A 264 13.62 12.45 10.06
C TYR A 264 12.16 12.22 9.64
N VAL A 265 11.44 13.31 9.32
CA VAL A 265 10.11 13.33 8.67
C VAL A 265 10.29 14.07 7.34
N VAL A 266 9.80 13.49 6.24
CA VAL A 266 9.91 14.05 4.88
C VAL A 266 8.52 14.29 4.30
#